data_AF-A0A7W6F9J0-F1
#
_entry.id   AF-A0A7W6F9J0-F1
#
_cell.length_a   1.000
_cell.length_b   1.000
_cell.length_c   1.000
_cell.angle_alpha   90.00
_cell.angle_beta   90.00
_cell.angle_gamma   90.00
#
_symmetry.space_group_name_H-M   'P 1'
#
loop_
_entity.id
_entity.type
_entity.pdbx_description
1 polymer ?
#
loop_
_entity_poly.entity_id
_entity_poly.type
_entity_poly.pdbx_seq_one_letter_code
_entity_poly.pdbx_strand_id
1 'polypeptide(L)' 'MSGLERSFEPRRLEVINGAGGRRVWSADAKAAVLEETLLPGAVVSVVARRHGLTPQ' A
#
# COMPACT_ATOMS: atom_id res chain seq x y z
N MET A 1 -8.25 20.47 -34.37
CA MET A 1 -8.88 20.46 -33.03
C MET A 1 -9.83 19.27 -32.95
N SER A 2 -9.32 18.07 -32.67
CA SER A 2 -10.14 16.88 -32.37
C SER A 2 -9.19 15.79 -31.89
N GLY A 3 -9.05 15.62 -30.58
CA GLY A 3 -8.11 14.67 -30.00
C GLY A 3 -8.20 14.52 -28.48
N LEU A 4 -9.25 15.07 -27.85
CA LEU A 4 -9.46 14.98 -26.41
C LEU A 4 -10.91 14.62 -26.08
N GLU A 5 -11.47 13.67 -26.81
CA GLU A 5 -12.69 12.97 -26.40
C GLU A 5 -12.33 11.48 -26.30
N ARG A 6 -11.28 11.16 -25.54
CA ARG A 6 -11.20 9.82 -24.96
C ARG A 6 -12.24 9.82 -23.86
N SER A 7 -13.47 9.42 -24.18
CA SER A 7 -14.42 9.09 -23.13
C SER A 7 -13.75 8.04 -22.26
N PHE A 8 -13.43 8.41 -21.02
CA PHE A 8 -13.01 7.44 -20.03
C PHE A 8 -14.29 6.72 -19.62
N GLU A 9 -14.80 5.85 -20.50
CA GLU A 9 -15.84 4.92 -20.11
C GLU A 9 -15.29 4.14 -18.91
N PRO A 10 -15.94 4.23 -17.74
CA PRO A 10 -15.44 3.55 -16.55
C PRO A 10 -15.46 2.05 -16.83
N ARG A 11 -14.27 1.45 -16.90
CA ARG A 11 -14.14 0.00 -16.99
C ARG A 11 -14.67 -0.61 -15.69
N ARG A 12 -15.45 -1.70 -15.82
CA ARG A 12 -15.91 -2.48 -14.68
C ARG A 12 -14.70 -2.95 -13.87
N LEU A 13 -14.62 -2.53 -12.61
CA LEU A 13 -13.65 -3.02 -11.64
C LEU A 13 -14.22 -4.27 -10.96
N GLU A 14 -13.51 -5.39 -11.03
CA GLU A 14 -13.83 -6.55 -10.20
C GLU A 14 -13.26 -6.34 -8.80
N VAL A 15 -14.13 -6.30 -7.79
CA VAL A 15 -13.74 -6.21 -6.38
C VAL A 15 -13.68 -7.61 -5.80
N ILE A 16 -12.48 -8.06 -5.43
CA ILE A 16 -12.29 -9.34 -4.74
C ILE A 16 -12.73 -9.16 -3.27
N ASN A 17 -13.93 -9.64 -2.94
CA ASN A 17 -14.49 -9.62 -1.57
C ASN A 17 -14.14 -10.88 -0.74
N GLY A 18 -13.22 -11.73 -1.20
CA GLY A 18 -12.80 -12.93 -0.47
C GLY A 18 -12.11 -12.60 0.86
N ALA A 19 -11.89 -13.59 1.71
CA ALA A 19 -11.27 -13.47 3.05
C ALA A 19 -9.80 -12.93 3.07
N GLY A 20 -9.34 -12.29 2.00
CA GLY A 20 -8.19 -11.40 1.98
C GLY A 20 -8.58 -9.99 2.44
N GLY A 21 -8.96 -9.86 3.71
CA GLY A 21 -9.24 -8.56 4.31
C GLY A 21 -8.00 -7.66 4.40
N ARG A 22 -8.20 -6.38 4.74
CA ARG A 22 -7.09 -5.50 5.15
C ARG A 22 -6.37 -6.14 6.33
N ARG A 23 -5.05 -6.23 6.26
CA ARG A 23 -4.22 -6.66 7.39
C ARG A 23 -4.57 -5.82 8.62
N VAL A 24 -5.09 -6.46 9.65
CA VAL A 24 -5.27 -5.83 10.96
C VAL A 24 -3.93 -5.88 11.68
N TRP A 25 -3.43 -4.72 12.09
CA TRP A 25 -2.18 -4.60 12.84
C TRP A 25 -2.50 -4.48 14.33
N SER A 26 -1.83 -5.27 15.17
CA SER A 26 -1.75 -4.92 16.59
C SER A 26 -0.95 -3.62 16.75
N ALA A 27 -1.19 -2.91 17.85
CA ALA A 27 -0.43 -1.71 18.18
C ALA A 27 1.07 -2.01 18.25
N ASP A 28 1.44 -3.12 18.88
CA ASP A 28 2.84 -3.56 19.03
C ASP A 28 3.49 -3.88 17.68
N ALA A 29 2.79 -4.58 16.79
CA ALA A 29 3.31 -4.87 15.45
C ALA A 29 3.55 -3.56 14.68
N LYS A 30 2.66 -2.59 14.81
CA LYS A 30 2.82 -1.28 14.16
C LYS A 30 3.97 -0.50 14.78
N ALA A 31 4.12 -0.52 16.10
CA ALA A 31 5.19 0.16 16.82
C ALA A 31 6.56 -0.38 16.40
N ALA A 32 6.73 -1.70 16.30
CA ALA A 32 7.98 -2.31 15.88
C ALA A 32 8.43 -1.84 14.48
N VAL A 33 7.51 -1.76 13.52
CA VAL A 33 7.82 -1.22 12.18
C VAL A 33 8.20 0.25 12.24
N LEU A 34 7.48 1.05 13.04
CA LEU A 34 7.76 2.48 13.18
C LEU A 34 9.12 2.73 13.83
N GLU A 35 9.45 2.03 14.91
CA GLU A 35 10.74 2.14 15.60
C GLU A 35 11.90 1.88 14.63
N GLU A 36 11.79 0.85 13.78
CA GLU A 36 12.80 0.56 12.76
C GLU A 36 12.94 1.71 11.75
N THR A 37 11.83 2.33 11.31
CA THR A 37 11.89 3.48 10.40
C THR A 37 12.49 4.74 11.01
N LEU A 38 12.53 4.83 12.34
CA LEU A 38 13.08 5.99 13.07
C LEU A 38 14.58 5.85 13.35
N LEU A 39 15.18 4.70 13.06
CA LEU A 39 16.62 4.52 13.17
C LEU A 39 17.37 5.44 12.17
N PRO A 40 18.51 6.05 12.56
CA PRO A 40 19.32 6.83 11.64
C PRO A 40 19.71 6.02 10.39
N GLY A 41 19.47 6.59 9.21
CA GLY A 41 19.76 5.94 7.93
C GLY A 41 18.73 4.90 7.48
N ALA A 42 17.63 4.73 8.20
CA ALA A 42 16.55 3.85 7.77
C ALA A 42 15.90 4.35 6.46
N VAL A 43 15.64 3.41 5.55
CA VAL A 43 14.90 3.68 4.31
C VAL A 43 13.54 3.02 4.43
N VAL A 44 12.47 3.82 4.49
CA VAL A 44 11.09 3.37 4.70
C VAL A 44 10.69 2.26 3.73
N SER A 45 11.09 2.37 2.46
CA SER A 45 10.74 1.35 1.45
C SER A 45 11.47 0.01 1.67
N VAL A 46 12.65 0.02 2.29
CA VAL A 46 13.39 -1.20 2.65
C VAL A 46 12.74 -1.86 3.86
N VAL A 47 12.41 -1.07 4.88
CA VAL A 47 11.68 -1.54 6.07
C VAL A 47 10.33 -2.14 5.67
N ALA A 48 9.56 -1.44 4.83
CA ALA A 48 8.29 -1.93 4.31
C ALA A 48 8.41 -3.32 3.66
N ARG A 49 9.40 -3.50 2.75
CA ARG A 49 9.61 -4.80 2.08
C ARG A 49 9.98 -5.92 3.06
N ARG A 50 10.79 -5.62 4.09
CA ARG A 50 11.13 -6.59 5.15
C ARG A 50 9.89 -7.08 5.90
N HIS A 51 8.90 -6.20 6.08
CA HIS A 51 7.62 -6.51 6.73
C HIS A 51 6.52 -6.98 5.76
N GLY A 52 6.87 -7.31 4.51
CA GLY A 52 5.92 -7.76 3.49
C GLY A 52 4.89 -6.70 3.08
N LEU A 53 5.24 -5.42 3.26
CA LEU A 53 4.44 -4.28 2.86
C LEU A 53 4.88 -3.80 1.47
N THR A 54 3.89 -3.39 0.67
CA THR A 54 4.12 -2.75 -0.62
C THR A 54 4.07 -1.23 -0.43
N PRO A 55 5.22 -0.52 -0.46
CA PRO A 55 5.22 0.95 -0.42
C PRO A 55 4.51 1.50 -1.67
N GLN A 56 3.75 2.59 -1.51
CA GLN A 56 3.05 3.32 -2.59
C GLN A 56 3.84 4.55 -3.02
#